data_AF-A0A2N1THL4-F1
#
_entry.id   AF-A0A2N1THL4-F1
#
_cell.length_a   1.000
_cell.length_b   1.000
_cell.length_c   1.000
_cell.angle_alpha   90.00
_cell.angle_beta   90.00
_cell.angle_gamma   90.00
#
_symmetry.space_group_name_H-M   'P 1'
#
loop_
_entity.id
_entity.type
_entity.pdbx_description
1 polymer ?
#
loop_
_entity_poly.entity_id
_entity_poly.type
_entity_poly.pdbx_seq_one_letter_code
_entity_poly.pdbx_strand_id
1 'polypeptide(L)'
;MGPVSHKMTSNLKLLICENFSEEARHVLTDASFADVELLVFPARCGRPPITPAEVAELAKTSAKNSPAQLFGSCCASDLMNTPGSEQYCKVNYLQQCFHLTCSKSMVDELLKEGAYLITPGWLAGWPEKIKEMGFDRAMARDFFEQSVKKLVLLDTGISEDSDKQLQELSEFVAIPHQRIPVGLDFLQMILGNTIEKWHVNKLQADLSLSQKRVADYAMAMDFLDKLACLEIEQDPVATIKELFSMLFAPDKLEFISDAAHGAICEDHWESAKKNGFMLTDSGDGFLLALHSQERVFGMLKIDHVMFPANLDNSLNLALSVAGVCGLALHNAAIAKDLKSEITEKAKLIKELHQAISEIKNLRGIIPICSYCKKIRNDEGAWDKLEDYLLEHSDAEFTHGMCPHCYEIQMKKMDDEEQLK
;
A
#
# COMPACT_ATOMS: atom_id res chain seq x y z
N MET A 1 -3.45 -8.31 13.75
CA MET A 1 -3.54 -6.84 13.98
C MET A 1 -4.73 -6.34 13.18
N GLY A 2 -5.73 -5.77 13.86
CA GLY A 2 -6.94 -5.27 13.19
C GLY A 2 -6.60 -4.08 12.28
N PRO A 3 -7.39 -3.84 11.22
CA PRO A 3 -7.17 -2.68 10.35
C PRO A 3 -7.34 -1.42 11.19
N VAL A 4 -6.26 -0.64 11.29
CA VAL A 4 -6.31 0.71 11.86
C VAL A 4 -7.24 1.52 10.98
N SER A 5 -8.48 1.67 11.45
CA SER A 5 -9.46 2.63 10.96
C SER A 5 -8.91 4.03 11.23
N HIS A 6 -8.03 4.53 10.37
CA HIS A 6 -7.82 5.95 10.23
C HIS A 6 -9.04 6.54 9.52
N LYS A 7 -10.14 6.72 10.27
CA LYS A 7 -11.11 7.75 9.92
C LYS A 7 -10.37 9.07 10.05
N MET A 8 -9.89 9.60 8.93
CA MET A 8 -9.47 10.99 8.84
C MET A 8 -10.71 11.85 9.08
N THR A 9 -10.92 12.22 10.34
CA THR A 9 -11.89 13.21 10.82
C THR A 9 -11.40 14.61 10.43
N SER A 10 -11.22 14.84 9.12
CA SER A 10 -10.99 16.19 8.61
C SER A 10 -12.35 16.85 8.41
N ASN A 11 -12.58 17.95 9.13
CA ASN A 11 -13.73 18.82 8.93
C ASN A 11 -13.34 19.89 7.89
N LEU A 12 -14.32 20.41 7.16
CA LEU A 12 -14.12 21.56 6.28
C LEU A 12 -14.36 22.85 7.07
N LYS A 13 -13.40 23.78 7.05
CA LYS A 13 -13.57 25.11 7.68
C LYS A 13 -14.09 26.10 6.64
N LEU A 14 -15.24 26.71 6.87
CA LEU A 14 -15.80 27.77 6.01
C LEU A 14 -15.66 29.12 6.69
N LEU A 15 -14.91 30.03 6.07
CA LEU A 15 -14.73 31.40 6.52
C LEU A 15 -15.73 32.31 5.82
N ILE A 16 -16.66 32.88 6.59
CA ILE A 16 -17.73 33.76 6.11
C ILE A 16 -17.65 35.11 6.83
N CYS A 17 -17.98 36.17 6.11
CA CYS A 17 -18.05 37.52 6.67
C CYS A 17 -19.20 37.61 7.68
N GLU A 18 -18.98 38.32 8.78
CA GLU A 18 -19.99 38.60 9.82
C GLU A 18 -21.36 39.09 9.27
N ASN A 19 -21.38 39.88 8.19
CA ASN A 19 -22.64 40.34 7.57
C ASN A 19 -23.52 39.22 6.97
N PHE A 20 -22.99 37.99 6.88
CA PHE A 20 -23.66 36.81 6.34
C PHE A 20 -23.58 35.62 7.32
N SER A 21 -23.12 35.83 8.57
CA SER A 21 -22.84 34.72 9.47
C SER A 21 -24.11 34.01 9.92
N GLU A 22 -25.19 34.75 10.18
CA GLU A 22 -26.45 34.16 10.63
C GLU A 22 -27.15 33.40 9.49
N GLU A 23 -27.08 33.93 8.27
CA GLU A 23 -27.49 33.22 7.06
C GLU A 23 -26.72 31.92 6.86
N ALA A 24 -25.39 31.97 6.98
CA ALA A 24 -24.57 30.77 6.86
C ALA A 24 -24.85 29.76 7.97
N ARG A 25 -25.05 30.21 9.23
CA ARG A 25 -25.43 29.32 10.34
C ARG A 25 -26.74 28.58 10.04
N HIS A 26 -27.76 29.28 9.53
CA HIS A 26 -29.04 28.65 9.18
C HIS A 26 -28.87 27.59 8.10
N VAL A 27 -28.14 27.90 7.03
CA VAL A 27 -27.86 26.93 5.95
C VAL A 27 -27.09 25.70 6.47
N LEU A 28 -26.16 25.90 7.39
CA LEU A 28 -25.30 24.83 7.94
C LEU A 28 -25.96 24.01 9.06
N THR A 29 -27.24 24.24 9.37
CA THR A 29 -27.98 23.40 10.33
C THR A 29 -28.39 22.03 9.75
N ASP A 30 -28.34 21.86 8.43
CA ASP A 30 -28.61 20.58 7.78
C ASP A 30 -27.61 19.50 8.24
N ALA A 31 -28.13 18.31 8.55
CA ALA A 31 -27.32 17.17 8.96
C ALA A 31 -26.30 16.74 7.89
N SER A 32 -26.54 17.05 6.61
CA SER A 32 -25.58 16.82 5.53
C SER A 32 -24.28 17.62 5.67
N PHE A 33 -24.27 18.67 6.51
CA PHE A 33 -23.12 19.56 6.71
C PHE A 33 -22.47 19.43 8.09
N ALA A 34 -22.71 18.31 8.80
CA ALA A 34 -22.20 18.09 10.15
C ALA A 34 -20.66 18.05 10.26
N ASP A 35 -19.95 17.81 9.15
CA ASP A 35 -18.48 17.82 9.07
C ASP A 35 -17.92 19.18 8.61
N VAL A 36 -18.71 20.24 8.71
CA VAL A 36 -18.35 21.61 8.35
C VAL A 36 -18.32 22.51 9.60
N GLU A 37 -17.24 23.26 9.75
CA GLU A 37 -17.05 24.24 10.81
C GLU A 37 -17.16 25.66 10.23
N LEU A 38 -18.11 26.46 10.73
CA LEU A 38 -18.25 27.86 10.36
C LEU A 38 -17.33 28.75 11.20
N LEU A 39 -16.44 29.48 10.53
CA LEU A 39 -15.58 30.50 11.10
C LEU A 39 -16.02 31.87 10.58
N VAL A 40 -16.12 32.85 11.48
CA VAL A 40 -16.61 34.19 11.13
C VAL A 40 -15.46 35.19 11.22
N PHE A 41 -15.31 36.04 10.20
CA PHE A 41 -14.36 37.15 10.22
C PHE A 41 -15.08 38.51 10.17
N PRO A 42 -14.49 39.57 10.77
CA PRO A 42 -15.12 40.89 10.87
C PRO A 42 -15.43 41.52 9.51
N ALA A 43 -16.56 42.22 9.42
CA ALA A 43 -17.02 42.85 8.19
C ALA A 43 -16.29 44.16 7.85
N ARG A 44 -15.06 44.09 7.32
CA ARG A 44 -14.23 45.28 7.01
C ARG A 44 -14.29 45.78 5.57
N CYS A 45 -15.02 45.10 4.68
CA CYS A 45 -15.14 45.46 3.25
C CYS A 45 -13.81 45.83 2.55
N GLY A 46 -12.69 45.18 2.95
CA GLY A 46 -11.36 45.45 2.41
C GLY A 46 -10.59 46.59 3.07
N ARG A 47 -11.01 47.10 4.24
CA ARG A 47 -10.38 48.23 4.94
C ARG A 47 -10.05 47.91 6.41
N PRO A 48 -8.93 47.23 6.72
CA PRO A 48 -8.04 46.53 5.78
C PRO A 48 -8.61 45.17 5.35
N PRO A 49 -8.10 44.59 4.24
CA PRO A 49 -8.39 43.20 3.87
C PRO A 49 -7.99 42.21 4.98
N ILE A 50 -8.50 40.99 4.91
CA ILE A 50 -8.11 39.91 5.81
C ILE A 50 -6.74 39.38 5.40
N THR A 51 -5.83 39.25 6.38
CA THR A 51 -4.47 38.79 6.13
C THR A 51 -4.35 37.26 6.23
N PRO A 52 -3.34 36.63 5.59
CA PRO A 52 -3.05 35.20 5.77
C PRO A 52 -2.84 34.80 7.24
N ALA A 53 -2.21 35.68 8.04
CA ALA A 53 -1.98 35.46 9.45
C ALA A 53 -3.28 35.43 10.27
N GLU A 54 -4.23 36.32 9.97
CA GLU A 54 -5.56 36.31 10.59
C GLU A 54 -6.32 35.03 10.25
N VAL A 55 -6.29 34.59 8.98
CA VAL A 55 -6.91 33.32 8.58
C VAL A 55 -6.29 32.14 9.32
N ALA A 56 -4.96 32.11 9.42
CA ALA A 56 -4.25 31.06 10.14
C ALA A 56 -4.66 31.04 11.62
N GLU A 57 -4.81 32.20 12.26
CA GLU A 57 -5.25 32.31 13.65
C GLU A 57 -6.70 31.82 13.84
N LEU A 58 -7.61 32.26 12.97
CA LEU A 58 -9.00 31.77 12.96
C LEU A 58 -9.08 30.25 12.75
N ALA A 59 -8.17 29.69 11.96
CA ALA A 59 -8.15 28.25 11.68
C ALA A 59 -7.44 27.41 12.76
N LYS A 60 -6.72 28.00 13.72
CA LYS A 60 -6.01 27.25 14.79
C LYS A 60 -6.93 26.61 15.82
N THR A 61 -8.19 27.04 15.91
CA THR A 61 -9.14 26.66 16.96
C THR A 61 -9.60 25.19 16.93
N SER A 62 -9.26 24.41 15.90
CA SER A 62 -9.79 23.07 15.69
C SER A 62 -8.86 22.16 14.86
N ALA A 63 -9.09 20.85 14.92
CA ALA A 63 -8.33 19.71 14.38
C ALA A 63 -7.22 20.03 13.35
N LYS A 64 -5.99 19.60 13.64
CA LYS A 64 -4.81 19.72 12.75
C LYS A 64 -5.13 19.19 11.34
N ASN A 65 -4.73 19.95 10.31
CA ASN A 65 -4.87 19.64 8.88
C ASN A 65 -6.29 19.67 8.27
N SER A 66 -7.22 20.41 8.86
CA SER A 66 -8.54 20.65 8.24
C SER A 66 -8.47 21.73 7.15
N PRO A 67 -8.92 21.47 5.91
CA PRO A 67 -8.88 22.46 4.83
C PRO A 67 -9.81 23.64 5.15
N ALA A 68 -9.37 24.84 4.79
CA ALA A 68 -10.13 26.08 4.98
C ALA A 68 -10.53 26.69 3.63
N GLN A 69 -11.76 27.17 3.54
CA GLN A 69 -12.30 27.86 2.38
C GLN A 69 -12.94 29.18 2.78
N LEU A 70 -12.51 30.27 2.16
CA LEU A 70 -13.03 31.61 2.45
C LEU A 70 -13.89 32.11 1.31
N PHE A 71 -15.08 32.65 1.62
CA PHE A 71 -15.90 33.39 0.67
C PHE A 71 -15.70 34.89 0.89
N GLY A 72 -15.26 35.58 -0.16
CA GLY A 72 -14.92 36.99 -0.02
C GLY A 72 -14.74 37.69 -1.35
N SER A 73 -14.90 39.02 -1.29
CA SER A 73 -14.66 39.91 -2.42
C SER A 73 -13.39 40.73 -2.17
N CYS A 74 -13.48 42.06 -2.12
CA CYS A 74 -12.39 42.96 -1.80
C CYS A 74 -11.70 42.64 -0.45
N CYS A 75 -12.44 42.08 0.52
CA CYS A 75 -11.88 41.65 1.81
C CYS A 75 -10.79 40.59 1.65
N ALA A 76 -10.85 39.74 0.62
CA ALA A 76 -9.88 38.67 0.37
C ALA A 76 -8.69 39.10 -0.51
N SER A 77 -8.59 40.39 -0.87
CA SER A 77 -7.56 40.87 -1.81
C SER A 77 -6.13 40.59 -1.36
N ASP A 78 -5.84 40.72 -0.06
CA ASP A 78 -4.49 40.44 0.47
C ASP A 78 -4.14 38.94 0.38
N LEU A 79 -5.11 38.05 0.66
CA LEU A 79 -4.94 36.61 0.45
C LEU A 79 -4.66 36.29 -1.02
N MET A 80 -5.42 36.88 -1.96
CA MET A 80 -5.23 36.59 -3.38
C MET A 80 -3.91 37.13 -3.95
N ASN A 81 -3.38 38.21 -3.38
CA ASN A 81 -2.18 38.88 -3.87
C ASN A 81 -0.89 38.43 -3.17
N THR A 82 -0.99 37.66 -2.09
CA THR A 82 0.16 37.15 -1.33
C THR A 82 0.53 35.74 -1.78
N PRO A 83 1.70 35.51 -2.40
CA PRO A 83 2.13 34.17 -2.81
C PRO A 83 2.24 33.20 -1.63
N GLY A 84 1.74 31.97 -1.80
CA GLY A 84 1.76 30.95 -0.76
C GLY A 84 0.64 31.08 0.27
N SER A 85 -0.32 32.00 0.06
CA SER A 85 -1.50 32.11 0.92
C SER A 85 -2.44 30.89 0.82
N GLU A 86 -2.33 30.12 -0.27
CA GLU A 86 -3.15 28.93 -0.54
C GLU A 86 -2.93 27.82 0.49
N GLN A 87 -1.79 27.83 1.19
CA GLN A 87 -1.51 26.92 2.30
C GLN A 87 -2.42 27.17 3.51
N TYR A 88 -2.95 28.39 3.66
CA TYR A 88 -3.82 28.77 4.77
C TYR A 88 -5.28 28.57 4.44
N CYS A 89 -5.72 28.96 3.23
CA CYS A 89 -7.09 28.72 2.77
C CYS A 89 -7.21 28.82 1.25
N LYS A 90 -8.26 28.19 0.71
CA LYS A 90 -8.72 28.43 -0.65
C LYS A 90 -9.72 29.58 -0.67
N VAL A 91 -9.48 30.59 -1.50
CA VAL A 91 -10.39 31.73 -1.66
C VAL A 91 -11.41 31.42 -2.76
N ASN A 92 -12.69 31.38 -2.39
CA ASN A 92 -13.83 31.41 -3.28
C ASN A 92 -14.17 32.89 -3.55
N TYR A 93 -13.49 33.49 -4.53
CA TYR A 93 -13.60 34.90 -4.84
C TYR A 93 -14.97 35.27 -5.43
N LEU A 94 -15.54 36.36 -4.92
CA LEU A 94 -16.79 36.94 -5.36
C LEU A 94 -16.53 38.35 -5.91
N GLN A 95 -17.09 38.66 -7.08
CA GLN A 95 -17.03 40.04 -7.59
C GLN A 95 -17.80 41.01 -6.69
N GLN A 96 -18.91 40.56 -6.10
CA GLN A 96 -19.70 41.27 -5.10
C GLN A 96 -20.13 40.28 -4.02
N CYS A 97 -20.10 40.69 -2.74
CA CYS A 97 -20.54 39.82 -1.64
C CYS A 97 -22.01 39.39 -1.79
N PHE A 98 -22.85 40.25 -2.37
CA PHE A 98 -24.27 39.99 -2.62
C PHE A 98 -24.55 38.84 -3.61
N HIS A 99 -23.53 38.36 -4.33
CA HIS A 99 -23.66 37.13 -5.12
C HIS A 99 -23.88 35.87 -4.26
N LEU A 100 -23.72 35.97 -2.94
CA LEU A 100 -24.11 34.93 -2.00
C LEU A 100 -25.62 34.81 -1.82
N THR A 101 -26.39 35.88 -2.05
CA THR A 101 -27.82 35.92 -1.77
C THR A 101 -28.68 36.03 -3.02
N CYS A 102 -28.15 36.54 -4.13
CA CYS A 102 -28.89 36.58 -5.40
C CYS A 102 -27.98 36.53 -6.64
N SER A 103 -28.59 36.42 -7.81
CA SER A 103 -27.87 36.30 -9.08
C SER A 103 -27.05 37.56 -9.41
N LYS A 104 -25.94 37.37 -10.13
CA LYS A 104 -25.10 38.47 -10.62
C LYS A 104 -25.89 39.51 -11.41
N SER A 105 -26.79 39.09 -12.31
CA SER A 105 -27.58 40.01 -13.12
C SER A 105 -28.46 40.94 -12.28
N MET A 106 -29.04 40.41 -11.19
CA MET A 106 -29.85 41.21 -10.27
C MET A 106 -28.99 42.22 -9.52
N VAL A 107 -27.84 41.79 -8.98
CA VAL A 107 -26.90 42.68 -8.29
C VAL A 107 -26.43 43.80 -9.23
N ASP A 108 -25.97 43.45 -10.43
CA ASP A 108 -25.46 44.40 -11.40
C ASP A 108 -26.53 45.42 -11.81
N GLU A 109 -27.79 45.00 -12.00
CA GLU A 109 -28.88 45.91 -12.36
C GLU A 109 -29.25 46.85 -11.22
N LEU A 110 -29.38 46.34 -9.99
CA LEU A 110 -29.66 47.18 -8.83
C LEU A 110 -28.54 48.22 -8.59
N LEU A 111 -27.28 47.82 -8.75
CA LEU A 111 -26.15 48.75 -8.64
C LEU A 111 -26.18 49.83 -9.74
N LYS A 112 -26.53 49.48 -10.98
CA LYS A 112 -26.70 50.47 -12.08
C LYS A 112 -27.84 51.45 -11.80
N GLU A 113 -28.91 50.99 -11.17
CA GLU A 113 -30.02 51.85 -10.71
C GLU A 113 -29.61 52.78 -9.55
N GLY A 114 -28.38 52.67 -9.03
CA GLY A 114 -27.90 53.45 -7.90
C GLY A 114 -28.41 52.95 -6.55
N ALA A 115 -28.73 51.65 -6.44
CA ALA A 115 -29.13 51.04 -5.19
C ALA A 115 -27.92 50.81 -4.27
N TYR A 116 -28.08 51.13 -2.99
CA TYR A 116 -27.19 50.68 -1.93
C TYR A 116 -27.75 49.37 -1.36
N LEU A 117 -27.07 48.27 -1.66
CA LEU A 117 -27.50 46.93 -1.29
C LEU A 117 -27.17 46.63 0.17
N ILE A 118 -28.12 46.00 0.87
CA ILE A 118 -28.03 45.70 2.31
C ILE A 118 -28.48 44.26 2.54
N THR A 119 -27.80 43.55 3.45
CA THR A 119 -28.23 42.25 3.99
C THR A 119 -28.77 42.41 5.41
N PRO A 120 -29.60 41.48 5.91
CA PRO A 120 -30.06 41.51 7.30
C PRO A 120 -28.92 41.57 8.32
N GLY A 121 -27.85 40.78 8.13
CA GLY A 121 -26.67 40.85 9.00
C GLY A 121 -25.96 42.21 9.01
N TRP A 122 -25.90 42.92 7.89
CA TRP A 122 -25.38 44.29 7.88
C TRP A 122 -26.34 45.25 8.58
N LEU A 123 -27.64 45.10 8.32
CA LEU A 123 -28.70 45.96 8.81
C LEU A 123 -28.84 45.87 10.33
N ALA A 124 -28.71 44.68 10.91
CA ALA A 124 -28.81 44.47 12.36
C ALA A 124 -27.84 45.34 13.18
N GLY A 125 -26.65 45.64 12.62
CA GLY A 125 -25.62 46.49 13.22
C GLY A 125 -25.45 47.85 12.56
N TRP A 126 -26.43 48.34 11.79
CA TRP A 126 -26.25 49.56 10.98
C TRP A 126 -25.83 50.80 11.78
N PRO A 127 -26.32 51.08 13.01
CA PRO A 127 -25.94 52.31 13.73
C PRO A 127 -24.44 52.33 14.08
N GLU A 128 -23.91 51.19 14.50
CA GLU A 128 -22.49 51.03 14.85
C GLU A 128 -21.62 51.12 13.60
N LYS A 129 -22.04 50.50 12.49
CA LYS A 129 -21.31 50.57 11.21
C LYS A 129 -21.23 51.99 10.66
N ILE A 130 -22.30 52.78 10.74
CA ILE A 130 -22.28 54.20 10.34
C ILE A 130 -21.30 54.99 11.23
N LYS A 131 -21.26 54.70 12.53
CA LYS A 131 -20.32 55.32 13.47
C LYS A 131 -18.87 54.92 13.18
N GLU A 132 -18.60 53.66 12.82
CA GLU A 132 -17.28 53.17 12.42
C GLU A 132 -16.78 53.82 11.12
N MET A 133 -17.68 54.20 10.22
CA MET A 133 -17.34 55.02 9.05
C MET A 133 -16.92 56.45 9.43
N GLY A 134 -17.09 56.85 10.70
CA GLY A 134 -16.77 58.18 11.19
C GLY A 134 -17.83 59.22 10.86
N PHE A 135 -19.04 58.79 10.48
CA PHE A 135 -20.12 59.70 10.10
C PHE A 135 -21.03 60.02 11.27
N ASP A 136 -21.34 61.31 11.42
CA ASP A 136 -22.52 61.76 12.15
C ASP A 136 -23.74 61.73 11.21
N ARG A 137 -24.92 62.10 11.73
CA ARG A 137 -26.15 62.07 10.92
C ARG A 137 -26.09 62.99 9.69
N ALA A 138 -25.45 64.14 9.80
CA ALA A 138 -25.38 65.09 8.68
C ALA A 138 -24.41 64.59 7.60
N MET A 139 -23.24 64.09 8.01
CA MET A 139 -22.25 63.49 7.11
C MET A 139 -22.80 62.24 6.43
N ALA A 140 -23.52 61.38 7.17
CA ALA A 140 -24.16 60.21 6.58
C ALA A 140 -25.19 60.61 5.52
N ARG A 141 -26.05 61.60 5.79
CA ARG A 141 -27.02 62.09 4.79
C ARG A 141 -26.34 62.60 3.53
N ASP A 142 -25.35 63.46 3.68
CA ASP A 142 -24.63 64.04 2.53
C ASP A 142 -23.89 62.96 1.71
N PHE A 143 -23.22 62.02 2.40
CA PHE A 143 -22.53 60.90 1.74
C PHE A 143 -23.49 60.02 0.93
N PHE A 144 -24.60 59.63 1.55
CA PHE A 144 -25.58 58.75 0.92
C PHE A 144 -26.34 59.48 -0.21
N GLU A 145 -26.76 60.73 -0.02
CA GLU A 145 -27.49 61.51 -1.03
C GLU A 145 -26.69 61.72 -2.32
N GLN A 146 -25.37 61.92 -2.22
CA GLN A 146 -24.50 62.13 -3.38
C GLN A 146 -24.33 60.89 -4.26
N SER A 147 -24.46 59.68 -3.70
CA SER A 147 -24.04 58.43 -4.34
C SER A 147 -25.10 57.34 -4.42
N VAL A 148 -26.22 57.49 -3.69
CA VAL A 148 -27.24 56.46 -3.52
C VAL A 148 -28.62 57.03 -3.87
N LYS A 149 -29.36 56.34 -4.74
CA LYS A 149 -30.73 56.71 -5.12
C LYS A 149 -31.79 56.00 -4.28
N LYS A 150 -31.49 54.78 -3.82
CA LYS A 150 -32.38 53.96 -2.97
C LYS A 150 -31.61 52.97 -2.11
N LEU A 151 -32.13 52.64 -0.94
CA LEU A 151 -31.65 51.52 -0.13
C LEU A 151 -32.40 50.25 -0.53
N VAL A 152 -31.69 49.15 -0.77
CA VAL A 152 -32.33 47.88 -1.14
C VAL A 152 -31.90 46.79 -0.16
N LEU A 153 -32.85 46.32 0.65
CA LEU A 153 -32.68 45.15 1.49
C LEU A 153 -32.90 43.89 0.65
N LEU A 154 -31.86 43.07 0.55
CA LEU A 154 -31.94 41.71 0.03
C LEU A 154 -32.32 40.80 1.20
N ASP A 155 -33.63 40.62 1.37
CA ASP A 155 -34.19 39.97 2.54
C ASP A 155 -34.11 38.44 2.45
N THR A 156 -33.36 37.84 3.36
CA THR A 156 -33.13 36.40 3.46
C THR A 156 -34.22 35.68 4.26
N GLY A 157 -35.12 36.43 4.92
CA GLY A 157 -36.21 35.89 5.71
C GLY A 157 -35.82 35.39 7.10
N ILE A 158 -34.57 35.62 7.54
CA ILE A 158 -34.07 35.16 8.85
C ILE A 158 -34.44 36.11 10.00
N SER A 159 -34.51 37.41 9.74
CA SER A 159 -34.69 38.42 10.78
C SER A 159 -36.06 39.09 10.68
N GLU A 160 -36.85 38.98 11.75
CA GLU A 160 -38.17 39.60 11.86
C GLU A 160 -38.10 41.14 12.02
N ASP A 161 -36.98 41.67 12.54
CA ASP A 161 -36.79 43.11 12.77
C ASP A 161 -36.30 43.87 11.53
N SER A 162 -36.02 43.18 10.42
CA SER A 162 -35.39 43.78 9.24
C SER A 162 -36.21 44.92 8.64
N ASP A 163 -37.54 44.82 8.61
CA ASP A 163 -38.40 45.89 8.08
C ASP A 163 -38.29 47.17 8.95
N LYS A 164 -38.31 47.01 10.27
CA LYS A 164 -38.19 48.12 11.22
C LYS A 164 -36.82 48.79 11.11
N GLN A 165 -35.75 48.00 11.10
CA GLN A 165 -34.38 48.52 11.01
C GLN A 165 -34.13 49.23 9.67
N LEU A 166 -34.70 48.72 8.57
CA LEU A 166 -34.60 49.35 7.26
C LEU A 166 -35.30 50.70 7.22
N GLN A 167 -36.48 50.80 7.85
CA GLN A 167 -37.20 52.06 8.00
C GLN A 167 -36.39 53.07 8.83
N GLU A 168 -35.85 52.66 9.98
CA GLU A 168 -35.04 53.53 10.85
C GLU A 168 -33.81 54.08 10.11
N LEU A 169 -33.09 53.23 9.36
CA LEU A 169 -31.97 53.65 8.53
C LEU A 169 -32.42 54.63 7.43
N SER A 170 -33.50 54.31 6.73
CA SER A 170 -34.07 55.14 5.65
C SER A 170 -34.42 56.55 6.15
N GLU A 171 -35.03 56.67 7.33
CA GLU A 171 -35.33 57.95 7.98
C GLU A 171 -34.07 58.67 8.50
N PHE A 172 -33.07 57.90 8.92
CA PHE A 172 -31.79 58.44 9.37
C PHE A 172 -31.05 59.13 8.22
N VAL A 173 -30.88 58.45 7.08
CA VAL A 173 -30.17 58.97 5.89
C VAL A 173 -31.05 59.73 4.89
N ALA A 174 -32.38 59.74 5.08
CA ALA A 174 -33.36 60.39 4.21
C ALA A 174 -33.38 59.88 2.76
N ILE A 175 -33.19 58.57 2.56
CA ILE A 175 -33.22 57.92 1.25
C ILE A 175 -34.35 56.89 1.19
N PRO A 176 -35.13 56.80 0.09
CA PRO A 176 -36.18 55.80 -0.05
C PRO A 176 -35.61 54.37 0.01
N HIS A 177 -36.35 53.46 0.63
CA HIS A 177 -35.96 52.07 0.74
C HIS A 177 -36.90 51.14 -0.05
N GLN A 178 -36.38 49.98 -0.40
CA GLN A 178 -37.10 48.89 -1.05
C GLN A 178 -36.65 47.56 -0.44
N ARG A 179 -37.59 46.64 -0.25
CA ARG A 179 -37.29 45.25 0.15
C ARG A 179 -37.46 44.33 -1.06
N ILE A 180 -36.51 43.42 -1.23
CA ILE A 180 -36.57 42.34 -2.23
C ILE A 180 -36.38 41.02 -1.47
N PRO A 181 -37.40 40.14 -1.42
CA PRO A 181 -37.23 38.82 -0.83
C PRO A 181 -36.32 37.97 -1.74
N VAL A 182 -35.21 37.50 -1.19
CA VAL A 182 -34.23 36.63 -1.89
C VAL A 182 -34.11 35.25 -1.23
N GLY A 183 -34.50 35.12 0.03
CA GLY A 183 -34.43 33.86 0.77
C GLY A 183 -32.99 33.37 0.97
N LEU A 184 -32.85 32.05 1.16
CA LEU A 184 -31.56 31.39 1.39
C LEU A 184 -31.12 30.46 0.25
N ASP A 185 -31.95 30.28 -0.78
CA ASP A 185 -31.72 29.28 -1.83
C ASP A 185 -30.37 29.43 -2.53
N PHE A 186 -29.99 30.68 -2.85
CA PHE A 186 -28.68 30.97 -3.47
C PHE A 186 -27.52 30.64 -2.55
N LEU A 187 -27.61 31.01 -1.27
CA LEU A 187 -26.55 30.73 -0.30
C LEU A 187 -26.44 29.22 -0.06
N GLN A 188 -27.57 28.54 0.09
CA GLN A 188 -27.64 27.08 0.23
C GLN A 188 -27.02 26.38 -0.98
N MET A 189 -27.33 26.82 -2.20
CA MET A 189 -26.74 26.28 -3.42
C MET A 189 -25.22 26.50 -3.45
N ILE A 190 -24.74 27.69 -3.10
CA ILE A 190 -23.31 28.03 -3.16
C ILE A 190 -22.51 27.23 -2.11
N LEU A 191 -22.96 27.26 -0.85
CA LEU A 191 -22.29 26.54 0.22
C LEU A 191 -22.41 25.03 -0.01
N GLY A 192 -23.59 24.53 -0.32
CA GLY A 192 -23.84 23.12 -0.63
C GLY A 192 -22.95 22.61 -1.76
N ASN A 193 -22.92 23.28 -2.92
CA ASN A 193 -22.04 22.87 -4.04
C ASN A 193 -20.54 22.88 -3.66
N THR A 194 -20.13 23.79 -2.77
CA THR A 194 -18.74 23.87 -2.30
C THR A 194 -18.40 22.70 -1.37
N ILE A 195 -19.31 22.38 -0.45
CA ILE A 195 -19.18 21.26 0.49
C ILE A 195 -19.22 19.92 -0.27
N GLU A 196 -20.18 19.74 -1.18
CA GLU A 196 -20.31 18.53 -2.00
C GLU A 196 -19.07 18.29 -2.86
N LYS A 197 -18.50 19.34 -3.49
CA LYS A 197 -17.22 19.23 -4.19
C LYS A 197 -16.09 18.77 -3.28
N TRP A 198 -16.06 19.24 -2.04
CA TRP A 198 -15.07 18.80 -1.06
C TRP A 198 -15.27 17.33 -0.66
N HIS A 199 -16.52 16.89 -0.40
CA HIS A 199 -16.84 15.49 -0.14
C HIS A 199 -16.41 14.58 -1.29
N VAL A 200 -16.73 14.95 -2.53
CA VAL A 200 -16.33 14.20 -3.72
C VAL A 200 -14.80 14.09 -3.83
N ASN A 201 -14.08 15.19 -3.65
CA ASN A 201 -12.61 15.17 -3.70
C ASN A 201 -12.00 14.29 -2.60
N LYS A 202 -12.57 14.32 -1.39
CA LYS A 202 -12.16 13.46 -0.27
C LYS A 202 -12.36 11.98 -0.60
N LEU A 203 -13.55 11.62 -1.09
CA LEU A 203 -13.86 10.24 -1.51
C LEU A 203 -12.99 9.76 -2.67
N GLN A 204 -12.68 10.63 -3.64
CA GLN A 204 -11.78 10.31 -4.75
C GLN A 204 -10.35 10.04 -4.28
N ALA A 205 -9.84 10.84 -3.33
CA ALA A 205 -8.52 10.62 -2.73
C ALA A 205 -8.47 9.27 -2.00
N ASP A 206 -9.49 8.95 -1.20
CA ASP A 206 -9.61 7.67 -0.49
C ASP A 206 -9.72 6.49 -1.46
N LEU A 207 -10.50 6.63 -2.53
CA LEU A 207 -10.65 5.62 -3.57
C LEU A 207 -9.32 5.36 -4.30
N SER A 208 -8.61 6.42 -4.69
CA SER A 208 -7.31 6.31 -5.36
C SER A 208 -6.29 5.57 -4.49
N LEU A 209 -6.27 5.84 -3.18
CA LEU A 209 -5.42 5.11 -2.23
C LEU A 209 -5.82 3.64 -2.13
N SER A 210 -7.13 3.34 -2.09
CA SER A 210 -7.60 1.95 -2.05
C SER A 210 -7.32 1.18 -3.34
N GLN A 211 -7.49 1.81 -4.51
CA GLN A 211 -7.17 1.20 -5.80
C GLN A 211 -5.68 0.87 -5.92
N LYS A 212 -4.82 1.77 -5.42
CA LYS A 212 -3.38 1.52 -5.36
C LYS A 212 -3.06 0.28 -4.53
N ARG A 213 -3.68 0.11 -3.35
CA ARG A 213 -3.51 -1.10 -2.52
C ARG A 213 -3.95 -2.38 -3.24
N VAL A 214 -5.02 -2.33 -4.03
CA VAL A 214 -5.46 -3.49 -4.83
C VAL A 214 -4.42 -3.86 -5.88
N ALA A 215 -3.84 -2.87 -6.57
CA ALA A 215 -2.75 -3.10 -7.50
C ALA A 215 -1.53 -3.71 -6.80
N ASP A 216 -1.16 -3.20 -5.61
CA ASP A 216 -0.07 -3.73 -4.79
C ASP A 216 -0.32 -5.21 -4.43
N TYR A 217 -1.53 -5.57 -4.01
CA TYR A 217 -1.88 -6.97 -3.72
C TYR A 217 -1.88 -7.87 -4.96
N ALA A 218 -2.31 -7.37 -6.11
CA ALA A 218 -2.25 -8.13 -7.35
C ALA A 218 -0.80 -8.41 -7.77
N MET A 219 0.09 -7.42 -7.64
CA MET A 219 1.53 -7.60 -7.87
C MET A 219 2.14 -8.63 -6.90
N ALA A 220 1.78 -8.57 -5.62
CA ALA A 220 2.22 -9.56 -4.65
C ALA A 220 1.75 -10.98 -5.00
N MET A 221 0.54 -11.15 -5.55
CA MET A 221 0.03 -12.46 -5.98
C MET A 221 0.78 -13.02 -7.20
N ASP A 222 1.10 -12.20 -8.20
CA ASP A 222 1.96 -12.62 -9.34
C ASP A 222 3.35 -13.06 -8.85
N PHE A 223 3.86 -12.38 -7.82
CA PHE A 223 5.13 -12.72 -7.17
C PHE A 223 5.09 -14.08 -6.47
N LEU A 224 3.99 -14.38 -5.75
CA LEU A 224 3.77 -15.69 -5.14
C LEU A 224 3.77 -16.80 -6.18
N ASP A 225 3.12 -16.59 -7.33
CA ASP A 225 3.00 -17.58 -8.40
C ASP A 225 4.38 -17.91 -8.99
N LYS A 226 5.18 -16.88 -9.30
CA LYS A 226 6.55 -17.05 -9.82
C LYS A 226 7.47 -17.75 -8.83
N LEU A 227 7.38 -17.42 -7.53
CA LEU A 227 8.17 -18.10 -6.50
C LEU A 227 7.72 -19.55 -6.28
N ALA A 228 6.42 -19.84 -6.40
CA ALA A 228 5.90 -21.20 -6.25
C ALA A 228 6.39 -22.15 -7.36
N CYS A 229 6.69 -21.62 -8.54
CA CYS A 229 7.24 -22.38 -9.67
C CYS A 229 8.77 -22.51 -9.69
N LEU A 230 9.48 -22.09 -8.62
CA LEU A 230 10.93 -22.24 -8.55
C LEU A 230 11.34 -23.73 -8.56
N GLU A 231 12.10 -24.11 -9.58
CA GLU A 231 12.70 -25.44 -9.66
C GLU A 231 14.00 -25.53 -8.84
N ILE A 232 14.36 -26.75 -8.41
CA ILE A 232 15.54 -27.03 -7.56
C ILE A 232 16.85 -26.51 -8.16
N GLU A 233 16.94 -26.42 -9.49
CA GLU A 233 18.17 -26.01 -10.20
C GLU A 233 18.27 -24.50 -10.42
N GLN A 234 17.21 -23.74 -10.12
CA GLN A 234 17.18 -22.29 -10.28
C GLN A 234 17.81 -21.60 -9.06
N ASP A 235 18.49 -20.48 -9.29
CA ASP A 235 19.01 -19.64 -8.21
C ASP A 235 17.86 -18.81 -7.60
N PRO A 236 17.43 -19.10 -6.35
CA PRO A 236 16.34 -18.38 -5.72
C PRO A 236 16.69 -16.92 -5.47
N VAL A 237 17.98 -16.60 -5.22
CA VAL A 237 18.42 -15.22 -4.99
C VAL A 237 18.32 -14.41 -6.27
N ALA A 238 18.75 -14.97 -7.39
CA ALA A 238 18.64 -14.33 -8.70
C ALA A 238 17.17 -14.03 -9.06
N THR A 239 16.27 -15.00 -8.83
CA THR A 239 14.84 -14.84 -9.10
C THR A 239 14.21 -13.76 -8.21
N ILE A 240 14.50 -13.77 -6.91
CA ILE A 240 14.05 -12.71 -5.99
C ILE A 240 14.54 -11.35 -6.46
N LYS A 241 15.83 -11.24 -6.84
CA LYS A 241 16.39 -9.99 -7.37
C LYS A 241 15.66 -9.53 -8.64
N GLU A 242 15.42 -10.42 -9.60
CA GLU A 242 14.71 -10.08 -10.84
C GLU A 242 13.30 -9.56 -10.57
N LEU A 243 12.56 -10.21 -9.67
CA LEU A 243 11.22 -9.79 -9.31
C LEU A 243 11.21 -8.41 -8.63
N PHE A 244 12.14 -8.16 -7.70
CA PHE A 244 12.28 -6.84 -7.06
C PHE A 244 12.78 -5.77 -8.04
N SER A 245 13.63 -6.13 -9.02
CA SER A 245 14.01 -5.24 -10.11
C SER A 245 12.82 -4.83 -10.96
N MET A 246 11.90 -5.76 -11.28
CA MET A 246 10.68 -5.44 -12.02
C MET A 246 9.70 -4.56 -11.21
N LEU A 247 9.60 -4.78 -9.90
CA LEU A 247 8.66 -4.06 -9.04
C LEU A 247 9.11 -2.64 -8.70
N PHE A 248 10.38 -2.45 -8.40
CA PHE A 248 10.90 -1.21 -7.83
C PHE A 248 11.77 -0.41 -8.80
N ALA A 249 12.21 -1.03 -9.91
CA ALA A 249 13.19 -0.48 -10.85
C ALA A 249 14.33 0.30 -10.14
N PRO A 250 15.00 -0.30 -9.14
CA PRO A 250 15.98 0.41 -8.32
C PRO A 250 17.28 0.65 -9.09
N ASP A 251 18.01 1.72 -8.75
CA ASP A 251 19.35 1.94 -9.32
C ASP A 251 20.34 0.89 -8.80
N LYS A 252 20.18 0.44 -7.55
CA LYS A 252 21.03 -0.58 -6.94
C LYS A 252 20.22 -1.59 -6.14
N LEU A 253 20.43 -2.86 -6.46
CA LEU A 253 19.80 -4.01 -5.80
C LEU A 253 20.84 -5.07 -5.44
N GLU A 254 20.99 -5.32 -4.14
CA GLU A 254 22.02 -6.22 -3.60
C GLU A 254 21.43 -7.20 -2.58
N PHE A 255 21.76 -8.48 -2.71
CA PHE A 255 21.41 -9.50 -1.72
C PHE A 255 22.62 -9.76 -0.84
N ILE A 256 22.42 -9.71 0.47
CA ILE A 256 23.46 -9.81 1.48
C ILE A 256 23.10 -10.98 2.40
N SER A 257 23.87 -12.06 2.27
CA SER A 257 23.72 -13.24 3.13
C SER A 257 24.21 -12.94 4.55
N ASP A 258 23.75 -13.74 5.52
CA ASP A 258 24.21 -13.65 6.92
C ASP A 258 25.75 -13.78 7.07
N ALA A 259 26.40 -14.57 6.20
CA ALA A 259 27.85 -14.71 6.17
C ALA A 259 28.61 -13.46 5.65
N ALA A 260 27.90 -12.51 5.04
CA ALA A 260 28.47 -11.32 4.38
C ALA A 260 27.98 -10.00 5.02
N HIS A 261 27.42 -10.05 6.24
CA HIS A 261 26.83 -8.89 6.93
C HIS A 261 27.81 -7.71 7.13
N GLY A 262 29.13 -7.96 7.15
CA GLY A 262 30.16 -6.93 7.32
C GLY A 262 30.21 -5.85 6.22
N ALA A 263 29.40 -5.98 5.16
CA ALA A 263 29.19 -4.94 4.15
C ALA A 263 28.19 -3.84 4.59
N ILE A 264 27.48 -4.01 5.71
CA ILE A 264 26.50 -3.07 6.26
C ILE A 264 26.88 -2.72 7.70
N CYS A 265 26.48 -1.53 8.17
CA CYS A 265 26.56 -1.16 9.58
C CYS A 265 25.81 -2.19 10.47
N GLU A 266 26.45 -2.65 11.54
CA GLU A 266 25.91 -3.65 12.48
C GLU A 266 24.56 -3.21 13.07
N ASP A 267 24.43 -1.94 13.43
CA ASP A 267 23.19 -1.37 13.97
C ASP A 267 22.05 -1.43 12.96
N HIS A 268 22.37 -1.25 11.67
CA HIS A 268 21.38 -1.32 10.60
C HIS A 268 20.91 -2.75 10.35
N TRP A 269 21.85 -3.70 10.38
CA TRP A 269 21.57 -5.12 10.27
C TRP A 269 20.66 -5.61 11.41
N GLU A 270 21.05 -5.38 12.67
CA GLU A 270 20.30 -5.89 13.82
C GLU A 270 18.90 -5.28 13.93
N SER A 271 18.73 -4.00 13.61
CA SER A 271 17.40 -3.38 13.64
C SER A 271 16.54 -3.78 12.44
N ALA A 272 17.10 -4.00 11.25
CA ALA A 272 16.35 -4.59 10.13
C ALA A 272 15.91 -6.04 10.43
N LYS A 273 16.78 -6.84 11.07
CA LYS A 273 16.46 -8.20 11.53
C LYS A 273 15.33 -8.22 12.55
N LYS A 274 15.31 -7.24 13.47
CA LYS A 274 14.28 -7.11 14.50
C LYS A 274 12.94 -6.58 13.96
N ASN A 275 12.98 -5.59 13.09
CA ASN A 275 11.79 -4.86 12.62
C ASN A 275 11.28 -5.32 11.24
N GLY A 276 12.00 -6.24 10.58
CA GLY A 276 11.73 -6.70 9.22
C GLY A 276 12.34 -5.80 8.13
N PHE A 277 12.65 -4.53 8.43
CA PHE A 277 13.29 -3.61 7.51
C PHE A 277 14.05 -2.49 8.24
N MET A 278 14.86 -1.75 7.48
CA MET A 278 15.40 -0.45 7.88
C MET A 278 15.56 0.48 6.66
N LEU A 279 15.37 1.79 6.83
CA LEU A 279 15.69 2.77 5.80
C LEU A 279 17.21 2.89 5.60
N THR A 280 17.66 3.07 4.35
CA THR A 280 19.08 3.25 4.06
C THR A 280 19.52 4.68 4.37
N ASP A 281 20.83 4.88 4.54
CA ASP A 281 21.43 6.20 4.79
C ASP A 281 21.15 7.24 3.69
N SER A 282 20.83 6.77 2.47
CA SER A 282 20.47 7.65 1.35
C SER A 282 19.09 8.29 1.53
N GLY A 283 18.23 7.76 2.41
CA GLY A 283 16.90 8.28 2.70
C GLY A 283 15.83 7.97 1.66
N ASP A 284 16.20 7.31 0.55
CA ASP A 284 15.34 6.97 -0.59
C ASP A 284 15.38 5.46 -0.94
N GLY A 285 15.87 4.65 0.00
CA GLY A 285 15.98 3.20 -0.11
C GLY A 285 15.69 2.49 1.21
N PHE A 286 15.66 1.17 1.17
CA PHE A 286 15.46 0.34 2.35
C PHE A 286 16.20 -1.00 2.26
N LEU A 287 16.58 -1.50 3.43
CA LEU A 287 17.11 -2.83 3.68
C LEU A 287 15.96 -3.71 4.17
N LEU A 288 15.68 -4.80 3.46
CA LEU A 288 14.57 -5.71 3.73
C LEU A 288 15.10 -7.06 4.23
N ALA A 289 14.65 -7.51 5.40
CA ALA A 289 15.01 -8.83 5.90
C ALA A 289 14.15 -9.92 5.23
N LEU A 290 14.77 -10.90 4.59
CA LEU A 290 14.08 -12.07 4.03
C LEU A 290 14.08 -13.18 5.07
N HIS A 291 12.91 -13.46 5.63
CA HIS A 291 12.77 -14.33 6.79
C HIS A 291 11.74 -15.43 6.56
N SER A 292 11.92 -16.57 7.21
CA SER A 292 10.89 -17.61 7.33
C SER A 292 10.93 -18.14 8.75
N GLN A 293 9.76 -18.20 9.40
CA GLN A 293 9.65 -18.44 10.85
C GLN A 293 10.52 -17.43 11.64
N GLU A 294 11.36 -17.89 12.58
CA GLU A 294 12.27 -17.05 13.37
C GLU A 294 13.68 -16.92 12.76
N ARG A 295 13.87 -17.37 11.51
CA ARG A 295 15.18 -17.35 10.84
C ARG A 295 15.20 -16.34 9.69
N VAL A 296 16.24 -15.50 9.67
CA VAL A 296 16.58 -14.63 8.54
C VAL A 296 17.57 -15.36 7.63
N PHE A 297 17.28 -15.42 6.34
CA PHE A 297 18.09 -16.10 5.32
C PHE A 297 19.05 -15.14 4.61
N GLY A 298 18.74 -13.85 4.64
CA GLY A 298 19.57 -12.77 4.13
C GLY A 298 18.77 -11.48 4.08
N MET A 299 19.41 -10.41 3.63
CA MET A 299 18.78 -9.12 3.44
C MET A 299 18.88 -8.67 1.99
N LEU A 300 17.85 -7.96 1.54
CA LEU A 300 17.81 -7.33 0.23
C LEU A 300 17.94 -5.83 0.43
N LYS A 301 19.06 -5.26 -0.03
CA LYS A 301 19.31 -3.82 -0.01
C LYS A 301 18.82 -3.22 -1.33
N ILE A 302 17.92 -2.25 -1.22
CA ILE A 302 17.30 -1.54 -2.35
C ILE A 302 17.61 -0.05 -2.17
N ASP A 303 18.48 0.51 -3.00
CA ASP A 303 18.78 1.96 -2.99
C ASP A 303 18.14 2.64 -4.22
N HIS A 304 17.77 3.92 -4.06
CA HIS A 304 17.18 4.78 -5.09
C HIS A 304 15.95 4.16 -5.78
N VAL A 305 14.89 3.97 -5.00
CA VAL A 305 13.60 3.53 -5.56
C VAL A 305 12.99 4.68 -6.36
N MET A 306 12.55 4.41 -7.60
CA MET A 306 11.88 5.41 -8.42
C MET A 306 10.61 5.92 -7.70
N PHE A 307 10.49 7.26 -7.56
CA PHE A 307 9.40 7.97 -6.86
C PHE A 307 9.42 7.88 -5.31
N PRO A 308 10.35 8.57 -4.61
CA PRO A 308 10.50 8.54 -3.15
C PRO A 308 9.29 9.08 -2.35
N ALA A 309 8.37 9.82 -2.99
CA ALA A 309 7.12 10.29 -2.36
C ALA A 309 6.16 9.15 -1.95
N ASN A 310 6.48 7.89 -2.29
CA ASN A 310 5.69 6.70 -2.00
C ASN A 310 6.46 5.60 -1.26
N LEU A 311 7.59 5.92 -0.61
CA LEU A 311 8.47 4.94 0.04
C LEU A 311 7.72 4.01 1.00
N ASP A 312 6.77 4.54 1.79
CA ASP A 312 5.92 3.75 2.70
C ASP A 312 5.10 2.68 1.97
N ASN A 313 4.59 2.97 0.77
CA ASN A 313 3.82 2.01 -0.01
C ASN A 313 4.73 0.91 -0.59
N SER A 314 5.87 1.31 -1.15
CA SER A 314 6.87 0.39 -1.67
C SER A 314 7.37 -0.57 -0.59
N LEU A 315 7.55 -0.05 0.63
CA LEU A 315 7.96 -0.83 1.78
C LEU A 315 6.88 -1.80 2.25
N ASN A 316 5.61 -1.36 2.34
CA ASN A 316 4.50 -2.24 2.74
C ASN A 316 4.35 -3.43 1.79
N LEU A 317 4.49 -3.19 0.48
CA LEU A 317 4.51 -4.24 -0.53
C LEU A 317 5.70 -5.19 -0.31
N ALA A 318 6.91 -4.65 -0.17
CA ALA A 318 8.12 -5.43 0.06
C ALA A 318 8.03 -6.31 1.32
N LEU A 319 7.53 -5.76 2.43
CA LEU A 319 7.30 -6.50 3.68
C LEU A 319 6.28 -7.64 3.49
N SER A 320 5.24 -7.43 2.68
CA SER A 320 4.22 -8.45 2.43
C SER A 320 4.77 -9.69 1.70
N VAL A 321 5.78 -9.51 0.84
CA VAL A 321 6.41 -10.60 0.07
C VAL A 321 7.69 -11.13 0.70
N ALA A 322 8.30 -10.41 1.64
CA ALA A 322 9.57 -10.78 2.30
C ALA A 322 9.52 -12.17 2.96
N GLY A 323 8.42 -12.50 3.62
CA GLY A 323 8.21 -13.81 4.24
C GLY A 323 8.20 -14.96 3.22
N VAL A 324 7.60 -14.72 2.05
CA VAL A 324 7.51 -15.73 0.98
C VAL A 324 8.87 -15.90 0.31
N CYS A 325 9.60 -14.80 0.09
CA CYS A 325 10.98 -14.85 -0.39
C CYS A 325 11.86 -15.68 0.57
N GLY A 326 11.72 -15.44 1.87
CA GLY A 326 12.41 -16.23 2.89
C GLY A 326 12.02 -17.71 2.86
N LEU A 327 10.75 -18.04 2.64
CA LEU A 327 10.30 -19.42 2.47
C LEU A 327 10.86 -20.07 1.20
N ALA A 328 10.93 -19.35 0.09
CA ALA A 328 11.53 -19.84 -1.15
C ALA A 328 13.03 -20.15 -0.97
N LEU A 329 13.77 -19.27 -0.28
CA LEU A 329 15.17 -19.50 0.08
C LEU A 329 15.33 -20.72 1.00
N HIS A 330 14.45 -20.85 1.98
CA HIS A 330 14.43 -22.01 2.88
C HIS A 330 14.18 -23.32 2.13
N ASN A 331 13.19 -23.35 1.25
CA ASN A 331 12.83 -24.53 0.45
C ASN A 331 13.95 -24.91 -0.51
N ALA A 332 14.58 -23.94 -1.17
CA ALA A 332 15.72 -24.19 -2.06
C ALA A 332 16.92 -24.78 -1.30
N ALA A 333 17.19 -24.30 -0.09
CA ALA A 333 18.24 -24.86 0.77
C ALA A 333 17.95 -26.33 1.13
N ILE A 334 16.72 -26.63 1.60
CA ILE A 334 16.29 -28.00 1.93
C ILE A 334 16.38 -28.91 0.70
N ALA A 335 15.90 -28.45 -0.45
CA ALA A 335 15.91 -29.24 -1.68
C ALA A 335 17.33 -29.60 -2.13
N LYS A 336 18.28 -28.68 -1.97
CA LYS A 336 19.70 -28.92 -2.25
C LYS A 336 20.30 -29.97 -1.31
N ASP A 337 20.04 -29.86 -0.02
CA ASP A 337 20.51 -30.81 1.00
C ASP A 337 19.94 -32.21 0.72
N LEU A 338 18.63 -32.30 0.47
CA LEU A 338 17.96 -33.56 0.16
C LEU A 338 18.51 -34.21 -1.13
N LYS A 339 18.77 -33.42 -2.18
CA LYS A 339 19.39 -33.91 -3.42
C LYS A 339 20.79 -34.49 -3.14
N SER A 340 21.58 -33.83 -2.29
CA SER A 340 22.91 -34.31 -1.90
C SER A 340 22.84 -35.64 -1.14
N GLU A 341 21.94 -35.78 -0.17
CA GLU A 341 21.73 -37.04 0.55
C GLU A 341 21.25 -38.17 -0.36
N ILE A 342 20.32 -37.89 -1.29
CA ILE A 342 19.85 -38.88 -2.25
C ILE A 342 21.00 -39.35 -3.12
N THR A 343 21.86 -38.45 -3.61
CA THR A 343 23.03 -38.83 -4.42
C THR A 343 24.04 -39.66 -3.64
N GLU A 344 24.27 -39.34 -2.37
CA GLU A 344 25.17 -40.10 -1.50
C GLU A 344 24.60 -41.50 -1.22
N LYS A 345 23.32 -41.60 -0.84
CA LYS A 345 22.64 -42.89 -0.65
C LYS A 345 22.65 -43.73 -1.92
N ALA A 346 22.40 -43.12 -3.09
CA ALA A 346 22.45 -43.83 -4.37
C ALA A 346 23.85 -44.40 -4.67
N LYS A 347 24.91 -43.66 -4.33
CA LYS A 347 26.30 -44.12 -4.44
C LYS A 347 26.58 -45.29 -3.50
N LEU A 348 26.21 -45.18 -2.22
CA LEU A 348 26.38 -46.26 -1.23
C LEU A 348 25.61 -47.52 -1.61
N ILE A 349 24.38 -47.39 -2.11
CA ILE A 349 23.58 -48.51 -2.62
C ILE A 349 24.31 -49.20 -3.79
N LYS A 350 24.91 -48.43 -4.70
CA LYS A 350 25.68 -48.99 -5.82
C LYS A 350 26.93 -49.73 -5.34
N GLU A 351 27.68 -49.17 -4.40
CA GLU A 351 28.86 -49.80 -3.80
C GLU A 351 28.50 -51.09 -3.05
N LEU A 352 27.41 -51.09 -2.29
CA LEU A 352 26.90 -52.27 -1.60
C LEU A 352 26.52 -53.39 -2.59
N HIS A 353 25.81 -53.06 -3.67
CA HIS A 353 25.47 -54.03 -4.71
C HIS A 353 26.73 -54.61 -5.38
N GLN A 354 27.75 -53.79 -5.62
CA GLN A 354 29.02 -54.25 -6.18
C GLN A 354 29.76 -55.20 -5.24
N ALA A 355 29.89 -54.85 -3.95
CA ALA A 355 30.53 -55.71 -2.95
C ALA A 355 29.79 -57.05 -2.79
N ILE A 356 28.46 -57.05 -2.82
CA ILE A 356 27.65 -58.28 -2.82
C ILE A 356 27.96 -59.13 -4.05
N SER A 357 28.06 -58.51 -5.24
CA SER A 357 28.41 -59.22 -6.48
C SER A 357 29.82 -59.83 -6.41
N GLU A 358 30.79 -59.11 -5.85
CA GLU A 358 32.16 -59.59 -5.67
C GLU A 358 32.22 -60.79 -4.70
N ILE A 359 31.49 -60.72 -3.58
CA ILE A 359 31.38 -61.86 -2.63
C ILE A 359 30.72 -63.07 -3.30
N LYS A 360 29.65 -62.88 -4.09
CA LYS A 360 29.02 -63.97 -4.85
C LYS A 360 30.02 -64.65 -5.80
N ASN A 361 30.88 -63.88 -6.46
CA ASN A 361 31.91 -64.40 -7.35
C ASN A 361 33.08 -65.07 -6.62
N LEU A 362 33.37 -64.70 -5.36
CA LEU A 362 34.48 -65.24 -4.55
C LEU A 362 34.13 -66.51 -3.76
N ARG A 363 32.86 -66.94 -3.69
CA ARG A 363 32.43 -68.20 -3.04
C ARG A 363 32.68 -69.44 -3.92
N GLY A 364 33.91 -69.61 -4.41
CA GLY A 364 34.33 -70.73 -5.27
C GLY A 364 34.91 -71.96 -4.54
N ILE A 365 34.73 -72.10 -3.23
CA ILE A 365 35.27 -73.25 -2.48
C ILE A 365 34.17 -74.30 -2.32
N ILE A 366 34.23 -75.36 -3.13
CA ILE A 366 33.37 -76.53 -3.01
C ILE A 366 34.00 -77.49 -1.98
N PRO A 367 33.37 -77.71 -0.81
CA PRO A 367 33.88 -78.63 0.20
C PRO A 367 33.74 -80.09 -0.27
N ILE A 368 34.86 -80.69 -0.70
CA ILE A 368 34.92 -82.08 -1.17
C ILE A 368 35.48 -82.99 -0.07
N CYS A 369 34.82 -84.13 0.18
CA CYS A 369 35.32 -85.15 1.10
C CYS A 369 36.62 -85.74 0.56
N SER A 370 37.70 -85.68 1.34
CA SER A 370 39.01 -86.18 0.92
C SER A 370 39.02 -87.67 0.58
N TYR A 371 38.14 -88.45 1.21
CA TYR A 371 38.02 -89.91 1.04
C TYR A 371 37.09 -90.32 -0.11
N CYS A 372 35.82 -89.93 -0.06
CA CYS A 372 34.81 -90.42 -1.02
C CYS A 372 34.48 -89.44 -2.15
N LYS A 373 35.11 -88.26 -2.17
CA LYS A 373 34.96 -87.20 -3.19
C LYS A 373 33.55 -86.61 -3.35
N LYS A 374 32.63 -86.93 -2.44
CA LYS A 374 31.32 -86.27 -2.34
C LYS A 374 31.46 -84.79 -2.00
N ILE A 375 30.52 -83.97 -2.48
CA ILE A 375 30.43 -82.54 -2.16
C ILE A 375 29.48 -82.36 -0.98
N ARG A 376 29.84 -81.48 -0.04
CA ARG A 376 28.91 -81.05 1.01
C ARG A 376 28.04 -79.91 0.48
N ASN A 377 26.73 -80.12 0.44
CA ASN A 377 25.77 -79.13 -0.03
C ASN A 377 25.47 -78.06 1.05
N ASP A 378 24.65 -77.06 0.70
CA ASP A 378 24.30 -75.94 1.59
C ASP A 378 23.48 -76.38 2.82
N GLU A 379 22.78 -77.52 2.75
CA GLU A 379 22.05 -78.14 3.87
C GLU A 379 22.97 -78.99 4.76
N GLY A 380 24.23 -79.13 4.38
CA GLY A 380 25.25 -79.86 5.12
C GLY A 380 25.30 -81.37 4.86
N ALA A 381 24.47 -81.89 3.95
CA ALA A 381 24.47 -83.28 3.47
C ALA A 381 25.59 -83.52 2.44
N TRP A 382 25.91 -84.80 2.18
CA TRP A 382 27.00 -85.20 1.27
C TRP A 382 26.46 -85.86 0.01
N ASP A 383 26.48 -85.11 -1.09
CA ASP A 383 25.96 -85.50 -2.39
C ASP A 383 27.08 -85.96 -3.33
N LYS A 384 26.70 -86.69 -4.37
CA LYS A 384 27.65 -86.98 -5.44
C LYS A 384 27.97 -85.70 -6.21
N LEU A 385 29.15 -85.69 -6.82
CA LEU A 385 29.64 -84.54 -7.57
C LEU A 385 28.66 -84.14 -8.69
N GLU A 386 28.15 -85.14 -9.41
CA GLU A 386 27.26 -84.96 -10.56
C GLU A 386 25.92 -84.35 -10.14
N ASP A 387 25.33 -84.86 -9.05
CA ASP A 387 24.06 -84.36 -8.52
C ASP A 387 24.18 -82.88 -8.11
N TYR A 388 25.26 -82.55 -7.38
CA TYR A 388 25.51 -81.17 -6.96
C TYR A 388 25.73 -80.21 -8.15
N LEU A 389 26.48 -80.63 -9.17
CA LEU A 389 26.75 -79.82 -10.35
C LEU A 389 25.53 -79.63 -11.25
N LEU A 390 24.65 -80.63 -11.37
CA LEU A 390 23.37 -80.51 -12.10
C LEU A 390 22.43 -79.50 -11.44
N GLU A 391 22.42 -79.41 -10.11
CA GLU A 391 21.57 -78.47 -9.38
C GLU A 391 22.13 -77.04 -9.34
N HIS A 392 23.46 -76.89 -9.39
CA HIS A 392 24.14 -75.61 -9.17
C HIS A 392 24.82 -75.02 -10.42
N SER A 393 24.68 -75.66 -11.58
CA SER A 393 25.21 -75.17 -12.86
C SER A 393 24.36 -75.63 -14.06
N ASP A 394 24.48 -74.95 -15.19
CA ASP A 394 23.79 -75.32 -16.44
C ASP A 394 24.51 -76.48 -17.20
N ALA A 395 25.26 -77.35 -16.50
CA ALA A 395 26.05 -78.41 -17.12
C ALA A 395 25.23 -79.69 -17.37
N GLU A 396 25.34 -80.27 -18.57
CA GLU A 396 24.75 -81.58 -18.91
C GLU A 396 25.84 -82.66 -18.95
N PHE A 397 25.60 -83.80 -18.30
CA PHE A 397 26.53 -84.93 -18.27
C PHE A 397 26.24 -85.97 -19.35
N THR A 398 27.25 -86.34 -20.12
CA THR A 398 27.22 -87.49 -21.04
C THR A 398 28.06 -88.63 -20.50
N HIS A 399 27.61 -89.87 -20.68
CA HIS A 399 28.39 -91.04 -20.29
C HIS A 399 29.37 -91.41 -21.41
N GLY A 400 30.66 -91.49 -21.06
CA GLY A 400 31.72 -91.92 -21.97
C GLY A 400 32.76 -92.75 -21.22
N MET A 401 33.46 -93.62 -21.96
CA MET A 401 34.53 -94.44 -21.39
C MET A 401 35.87 -93.93 -21.92
N CYS A 402 36.78 -93.55 -21.02
CA CYS A 402 38.10 -93.10 -21.45
C CYS A 402 38.94 -94.28 -22.00
N PRO A 403 39.92 -94.03 -22.88
CA PRO A 403 40.76 -95.08 -23.46
C PRO A 403 41.43 -95.98 -22.41
N HIS A 404 41.87 -95.39 -21.28
CA HIS A 404 42.48 -96.14 -20.18
C HIS A 404 41.51 -97.14 -19.53
N CYS A 405 40.29 -96.70 -19.23
CA CYS A 405 39.27 -97.59 -18.65
C CYS A 405 38.84 -98.65 -19.66
N TYR A 406 38.78 -98.31 -20.95
CA TYR A 406 38.49 -99.27 -22.02
C TYR A 406 39.54 -100.39 -22.07
N GLU A 407 40.83 -100.05 -22.04
CA GLU A 407 41.92 -101.03 -22.00
C GLU A 407 41.87 -101.94 -20.77
N ILE A 408 41.56 -101.39 -19.59
CA ILE A 408 41.44 -102.18 -18.35
C ILE A 408 40.28 -103.18 -18.46
N GLN A 409 39.12 -102.76 -18.97
CA GLN A 409 37.98 -103.67 -19.08
C GLN A 409 38.18 -104.71 -20.19
N MET A 410 38.82 -104.35 -21.30
CA MET A 410 39.23 -105.31 -22.33
C MET A 410 40.18 -106.37 -21.75
N LYS A 411 41.20 -105.97 -20.97
CA LYS A 411 42.08 -106.91 -20.28
C LYS A 411 41.36 -107.85 -19.31
N LYS A 412 40.38 -107.32 -18.56
CA LYS A 412 39.56 -108.15 -17.65
C LYS A 412 38.68 -109.16 -18.40
N MET A 413 38.19 -108.81 -19.58
CA MET A 413 37.43 -109.73 -20.42
C MET A 413 38.33 -110.84 -20.99
N ASP A 414 39.56 -110.51 -21.43
CA ASP A 414 40.54 -111.49 -21.89
C ASP A 414 40.98 -112.46 -20.76
N ASP A 415 41.09 -111.97 -19.51
CA ASP A 415 41.44 -112.78 -18.34
C ASP A 415 40.29 -113.72 -17.90
N GLU A 416 39.02 -113.36 -18.13
CA GLU A 416 37.86 -114.20 -17.84
C GLU A 416 37.58 -115.26 -18.94
N GLU A 417 38.00 -115.01 -20.18
CA GLU A 417 37.86 -115.96 -21.30
C GLU A 417 38.93 -117.07 -21.29
N GLN A 418 40.04 -116.87 -20.55
CA GLN A 418 41.06 -117.91 -20.30
C GLN A 418 40.76 -118.83 -19.10
N LEU A 419 39.69 -118.57 -18.34
CA LEU A 419 39.25 -119.39 -17.20
C LEU A 419 38.00 -120.26 -17.48
N LYS A 420 37.53 -120.30 -18.74
CA LYS A 420 36.52 -121.24 -19.26
C LYS A 420 37.17 -122.21 -20.24
#